data_AF-A0A0Q3SIS4-F1
#
_entry.id   AF-A0A0Q3SIS4-F1
#
_cell.length_a   1.000
_cell.length_b   1.000
_cell.length_c   1.000
_cell.angle_alpha   90.00
_cell.angle_beta   90.00
_cell.angle_gamma   90.00
#
_symmetry.space_group_name_H-M   'P 1'
#
loop_
_entity.id
_entity.type
_entity.pdbx_description
1 polymer ?
#
loop_
_entity_poly.entity_id
_entity_poly.type
_entity_poly.pdbx_seq_one_letter_code
_entity_poly.pdbx_strand_id
1 'polypeptide(L)'
;MLNEFVAYSSFAPEISHLSPKSVIVISFALCGFANISSMAILLGGLGNLAPGRRSDIAKLGIKAVIAGALASLLSAAIAGMFI
;
A
#
# COMPACT_ATOMS: atom_id res chain seq x y z
N MET A 1 -3.95 -5.66 -7.03
CA MET A 1 -2.99 -5.06 -7.99
C MET A 1 -3.37 -3.65 -8.44
N LEU A 2 -4.63 -3.21 -8.30
CA LEU A 2 -5.05 -1.84 -8.64
C LEU A 2 -4.61 -0.83 -7.58
N ASN A 3 -5.42 -0.60 -6.56
CA ASN A 3 -5.13 0.30 -5.45
C ASN A 3 -5.93 -0.14 -4.20
N GLU A 4 -5.64 0.53 -3.09
CA GLU A 4 -6.30 0.35 -1.80
C GLU A 4 -7.79 0.68 -1.83
N PHE A 5 -8.23 1.69 -2.60
CA PHE A 5 -9.66 2.03 -2.70
C PHE A 5 -10.51 0.88 -3.24
N VAL A 6 -10.06 0.25 -4.34
CA VAL A 6 -10.75 -0.92 -4.93
C VAL A 6 -10.69 -2.12 -3.99
N ALA A 7 -9.59 -2.28 -3.25
CA ALA A 7 -9.48 -3.33 -2.25
C ALA A 7 -10.46 -3.11 -1.08
N TYR A 8 -10.55 -1.88 -0.55
CA TYR A 8 -11.50 -1.52 0.50
C TYR A 8 -12.95 -1.68 0.05
N SER A 9 -13.29 -1.32 -1.20
CA SER A 9 -14.66 -1.49 -1.70
C SER A 9 -15.07 -2.96 -1.79
N SER A 10 -14.10 -3.85 -2.04
CA SER A 10 -14.33 -5.31 -2.07
C SER A 10 -14.29 -5.93 -0.66
N PHE A 11 -13.54 -5.33 0.27
CA PHE A 11 -13.42 -5.80 1.65
C PHE A 11 -14.61 -5.40 2.54
N ALA A 12 -15.16 -4.19 2.35
CA ALA A 12 -16.22 -3.66 3.19
C ALA A 12 -17.46 -4.59 3.31
N PRO A 13 -17.94 -5.24 2.23
CA PRO A 13 -19.06 -6.19 2.31
C PRO A 13 -18.74 -7.47 3.12
N GLU A 14 -17.47 -7.85 3.20
CA GLU A 14 -17.02 -9.09 3.84
C GLU A 14 -16.81 -8.95 5.35
N ILE A 15 -16.84 -7.72 5.90
CA ILE A 15 -16.51 -7.46 7.31
C ILE A 15 -17.37 -8.29 8.27
N SER A 16 -18.67 -8.45 7.98
CA SER A 16 -19.59 -9.23 8.82
C SER A 16 -19.32 -10.75 8.80
N HIS A 17 -18.58 -11.24 7.82
CA HIS A 17 -18.28 -12.66 7.64
C HIS A 17 -16.93 -13.07 8.22
N LEU A 18 -16.16 -12.11 8.73
CA LEU A 18 -14.79 -12.29 9.20
C LEU A 18 -14.69 -12.13 10.71
N SER A 19 -13.68 -12.77 11.31
CA SER A 19 -13.39 -12.56 12.73
C SER A 19 -12.89 -11.12 12.97
N PRO A 20 -13.12 -10.53 14.17
CA PRO A 20 -12.63 -9.19 14.49
C PRO A 20 -11.12 -9.02 14.24
N LYS A 21 -10.33 -10.06 14.57
CA LYS A 21 -8.90 -10.10 14.30
C LYS A 21 -8.57 -10.00 12.81
N SER A 22 -9.28 -10.75 11.97
CA SER A 22 -9.08 -10.73 10.50
C SER A 22 -9.43 -9.36 9.91
N VAL A 23 -10.53 -8.76 10.37
CA VAL A 23 -10.95 -7.41 9.96
C VAL A 23 -9.85 -6.40 10.23
N ILE A 24 -9.23 -6.45 11.41
CA ILE A 24 -8.16 -5.52 11.78
C ILE A 24 -6.89 -5.78 10.97
N VAL A 25 -6.46 -7.03 10.84
CA VAL A 25 -5.27 -7.37 10.04
C VAL A 25 -5.43 -6.90 8.59
N ILE A 26 -6.57 -7.18 7.95
CA ILE A 26 -6.83 -6.76 6.56
C ILE A 26 -6.89 -5.22 6.47
N SER A 27 -7.51 -4.55 7.45
CA SER A 27 -7.58 -3.09 7.48
C SER A 27 -6.20 -2.43 7.50
N PHE A 28 -5.26 -2.95 8.30
CA PHE A 28 -3.88 -2.46 8.34
C PHE A 28 -3.08 -2.85 7.09
N ALA A 29 -3.31 -4.05 6.54
CA ALA A 29 -2.62 -4.51 5.34
C ALA A 29 -2.99 -3.67 4.11
N LEU A 30 -4.25 -3.20 4.04
CA LEU A 30 -4.75 -2.34 2.96
C LEU A 30 -4.44 -0.85 3.17
N CYS A 31 -4.02 -0.45 4.38
CA CYS A 31 -3.72 0.94 4.71
C CYS A 31 -2.36 1.35 4.12
N GLY A 32 -2.33 1.60 2.81
CA GLY A 32 -1.12 2.06 2.13
C GLY A 32 -1.31 2.23 0.62
N PHE A 33 -0.64 3.24 0.05
CA PHE A 33 -0.64 3.52 -1.38
C PHE A 33 0.41 2.70 -2.14
N ALA A 34 0.82 1.53 -1.62
CA ALA A 34 1.85 0.70 -2.24
C ALA A 34 1.30 -0.05 -3.47
N ASN A 35 1.23 0.66 -4.60
CA ASN A 35 0.71 0.11 -5.86
C ASN A 35 1.43 0.73 -7.08
N ILE A 36 1.22 0.14 -8.27
CA ILE A 36 1.90 0.56 -9.50
C ILE A 36 1.48 1.97 -9.92
N SER A 37 0.21 2.34 -9.75
CA SER A 37 -0.28 3.71 -10.04
C SER A 37 0.42 4.77 -9.18
N SER A 38 0.73 4.48 -7.92
CA SER A 38 1.47 5.39 -7.04
C SER A 38 2.90 5.65 -7.50
N MET A 39 3.53 4.70 -8.22
CA MET A 39 4.82 4.94 -8.86
C MET A 39 4.73 6.03 -9.94
N ALA A 40 3.65 6.03 -10.74
CA ALA A 40 3.40 7.08 -11.73
C ALA A 40 3.17 8.44 -11.06
N ILE A 41 2.46 8.46 -9.92
CA ILE A 41 2.25 9.67 -9.10
C ILE A 41 3.61 10.20 -8.59
N LEU A 42 4.48 9.34 -8.08
CA LEU A 42 5.82 9.72 -7.62
C LEU A 42 6.72 10.24 -8.76
N LEU A 43 6.68 9.60 -9.93
CA LEU A 43 7.42 10.06 -11.12
C LEU A 43 6.91 11.41 -11.65
N GLY A 44 5.62 11.67 -11.54
CA GLY A 44 5.01 12.95 -11.87
C GLY A 44 5.39 14.02 -10.83
N GLY A 45 5.04 13.81 -9.57
CA GLY A 45 5.24 14.78 -8.49
C GLY A 45 6.71 14.98 -8.13
N LEU A 46 7.35 13.94 -7.56
CA LEU A 46 8.75 14.02 -7.12
C LEU A 46 9.71 14.21 -8.30
N GLY A 47 9.40 13.61 -9.46
CA GLY A 47 10.17 13.81 -10.67
C GLY A 47 10.09 15.23 -11.24
N ASN A 48 8.98 15.96 -11.03
CA ASN A 48 8.91 17.39 -11.39
C ASN A 48 9.65 18.27 -10.38
N LEU A 49 9.64 17.92 -9.08
CA LEU A 49 10.39 18.64 -8.05
C LEU A 49 11.90 18.47 -8.18
N ALA A 50 12.36 17.31 -8.65
CA ALA A 50 13.77 17.01 -8.89
C ALA A 50 13.99 16.39 -10.28
N PRO A 51 13.96 17.20 -11.37
CA PRO A 51 14.02 16.71 -12.75
C PRO A 51 15.26 15.86 -13.05
N GLY A 52 16.43 16.26 -12.51
CA GLY A 52 17.68 15.52 -12.66
C GLY A 52 17.71 14.15 -11.97
N ARG A 53 16.73 13.84 -11.11
CA ARG A 53 16.62 12.57 -10.37
C ARG A 53 15.52 11.65 -10.87
N ARG A 54 14.80 12.00 -11.95
CA ARG A 54 13.74 11.16 -12.52
C ARG A 54 14.18 9.72 -12.81
N SER A 55 15.40 9.54 -13.30
CA SER A 55 15.96 8.21 -13.58
C SER A 55 16.09 7.36 -12.32
N ASP A 56 16.55 7.96 -11.21
CA ASP A 56 16.66 7.27 -9.92
C ASP A 56 15.27 6.87 -9.40
N ILE A 57 14.31 7.80 -9.48
CA ILE A 57 12.92 7.57 -9.03
C ILE A 57 12.30 6.40 -9.82
N ALA A 58 12.50 6.36 -11.15
CA ALA A 58 12.00 5.27 -11.98
C ALA A 58 12.65 3.93 -11.63
N LYS A 59 13.98 3.92 -11.48
CA LYS A 59 14.76 2.71 -11.13
C LYS A 59 14.38 2.13 -9.77
N LEU A 60 14.10 3.00 -8.80
CA LEU A 60 13.74 2.61 -7.43
C LEU A 60 12.24 2.35 -7.26
N GLY A 61 11.40 2.75 -8.21
CA GLY A 61 9.94 2.73 -8.08
C GLY A 61 9.37 1.36 -7.68
N ILE A 62 9.78 0.28 -8.35
CA ILE A 62 9.31 -1.07 -8.02
C ILE A 62 9.78 -1.49 -6.61
N LYS A 63 11.04 -1.19 -6.26
CA LYS A 63 11.57 -1.48 -4.92
C LYS A 63 10.81 -0.70 -3.85
N ALA A 64 10.45 0.55 -4.12
CA ALA A 64 9.67 1.39 -3.21
C ALA A 64 8.25 0.85 -3.02
N VAL A 65 7.59 0.36 -4.08
CA VAL A 65 6.27 -0.29 -3.98
C VAL A 65 6.34 -1.55 -3.11
N ILE A 66 7.34 -2.40 -3.33
CA ILE A 66 7.53 -3.62 -2.51
C ILE A 66 7.82 -3.25 -1.05
N ALA A 67 8.70 -2.27 -0.81
CA ALA A 67 9.00 -1.82 0.54
C ALA A 67 7.77 -1.24 1.24
N GLY A 68 6.94 -0.46 0.54
CA GLY A 68 5.68 0.06 1.05
C GLY A 68 4.69 -1.06 1.40
N ALA A 69 4.54 -2.06 0.53
CA ALA A 69 3.66 -3.20 0.78
C ALA A 69 4.12 -4.01 2.01
N LEU A 70 5.44 -4.26 2.13
CA LEU A 70 6.01 -4.92 3.30
C LEU A 70 5.80 -4.11 4.59
N ALA A 71 5.86 -2.78 4.53
CA ALA A 71 5.58 -1.92 5.69
C ALA A 71 4.11 -2.02 6.16
N SER A 72 3.15 -2.03 5.22
CA SER A 72 1.73 -2.24 5.56
C SER A 72 1.48 -3.66 6.10
N LEU A 73 2.11 -4.69 5.53
CA LEU A 73 2.02 -6.06 6.02
C LEU A 73 2.64 -6.23 7.42
N LEU A 74 3.78 -5.58 7.67
CA LEU A 74 4.40 -5.57 8.99
C LEU A 74 3.48 -4.90 10.03
N SER A 75 2.88 -3.78 9.67
CA SER A 75 1.91 -3.08 10.54
C SER A 75 0.69 -3.98 10.83
N ALA A 76 0.21 -4.71 9.83
CA ALA A 76 -0.88 -5.68 9.99
C ALA A 76 -0.50 -6.85 10.89
N ALA A 77 0.71 -7.39 10.73
CA ALA A 77 1.23 -8.45 11.59
C ALA A 77 1.35 -8.00 13.04
N ILE A 78 1.84 -6.77 13.27
CA ILE A 78 1.91 -6.15 14.59
C ILE A 78 0.50 -6.01 15.18
N ALA A 79 -0.45 -5.41 14.45
CA ALA A 79 -1.82 -5.26 14.90
C ALA A 79 -2.47 -6.62 15.24
N GLY A 80 -2.25 -7.63 14.41
CA GLY A 80 -2.75 -9.00 14.65
C GLY A 80 -2.03 -9.76 15.77
N MET A 81 -0.87 -9.32 16.25
CA MET A 81 -0.23 -9.91 17.44
C MET A 81 -0.84 -9.38 18.73
N PHE A 82 -1.26 -8.11 18.75
CA PHE A 82 -1.76 -7.45 19.96
C PHE A 82 -3.28 -7.54 20.15
N ILE A 83 -3.98 -8.22 19.23
CA ILE A 83 -5.44 -8.43 19.21
C ILE A 83 -5.73 -9.90 19.00
#